data_AF-A0A1G0K2C0-F1
#
_entry.id   AF-A0A1G0K2C0-F1
#
_cell.length_a   1.000
_cell.length_b   1.000
_cell.length_c   1.000
_cell.angle_alpha   90.00
_cell.angle_beta   90.00
_cell.angle_gamma   90.00
#
_symmetry.space_group_name_H-M   'P 1'
#
loop_
_entity.id
_entity.type
_entity.pdbx_description
1 polymer ?
#
loop_
_entity_poly.entity_id
_entity_poly.type
_entity_poly.pdbx_seq_one_letter_code
_entity_poly.pdbx_strand_id
1 'polypeptide(L)'
;MAGGFVIFLFIKNWQTPASWNYEVWYRQDSLADIEHLPLIHGGNESCVECHEEEYHAATSYEHKTLNCEGCHGPLTFHVRDGKKIANATGKSNWQCLNCHEEQISRPKDHPQFPGDVRRHEDFLEDSSCVRCHDPHDPSV
;
A
#
# COMPACT_ATOMS: atom_id res chain seq x y z
N MET A 1 -28.04 -34.93 9.25
CA MET A 1 -27.08 -34.04 9.94
C MET A 1 -25.66 -34.62 10.00
N ALA A 2 -25.45 -35.91 10.30
CA ALA A 2 -24.10 -36.51 10.37
C ALA A 2 -23.31 -36.54 9.04
N GLY A 3 -23.97 -36.77 7.90
CA GLY A 3 -23.30 -36.84 6.59
C GLY A 3 -22.63 -35.53 6.17
N GLY A 4 -23.28 -34.38 6.39
CA GLY A 4 -22.71 -33.07 6.08
C GLY A 4 -21.47 -32.75 6.91
N PHE A 5 -21.47 -33.15 8.18
CA PHE A 5 -20.31 -32.96 9.07
C PHE A 5 -19.11 -33.81 8.63
N VAL A 6 -19.33 -35.07 8.25
CA VAL A 6 -18.26 -35.95 7.75
C VAL A 6 -17.68 -35.41 6.44
N ILE A 7 -18.53 -34.97 5.51
CA ILE A 7 -18.10 -34.35 4.25
C ILE A 7 -17.26 -33.10 4.52
N PHE A 8 -17.69 -32.25 5.44
CA PHE A 8 -16.95 -31.05 5.83
C PHE A 8 -15.55 -31.38 6.36
N LEU A 9 -15.42 -32.36 7.26
CA LEU A 9 -14.12 -32.73 7.83
C LEU A 9 -13.18 -33.31 6.76
N PHE A 10 -13.72 -34.10 5.82
CA PHE A 10 -12.94 -34.61 4.70
C PHE A 10 -12.40 -33.47 3.83
N ILE A 11 -13.27 -32.53 3.43
CA ILE A 11 -12.88 -31.39 2.60
C ILE A 11 -11.86 -30.51 3.34
N LYS A 12 -12.09 -30.22 4.62
CA LYS A 12 -11.15 -29.46 5.45
C LYS A 12 -9.78 -30.13 5.46
N ASN A 13 -9.72 -31.42 5.74
CA ASN A 13 -8.44 -32.14 5.79
C ASN A 13 -7.74 -32.16 4.43
N TRP A 14 -8.49 -32.37 3.36
CA TRP A 14 -7.95 -32.40 2.00
C TRP A 14 -7.46 -31.04 1.51
N GLN A 15 -8.14 -29.95 1.87
CA GLN A 15 -7.74 -28.59 1.49
C GLN A 15 -6.70 -27.96 2.42
N THR A 16 -6.46 -28.51 3.61
CA THR A 16 -5.41 -28.00 4.50
C THR A 16 -4.04 -28.38 3.92
N PRO A 17 -3.19 -27.41 3.55
CA PRO A 17 -1.87 -27.72 3.00
C PRO A 17 -1.03 -28.54 3.98
N ALA A 18 -0.16 -29.40 3.46
CA ALA A 18 0.74 -30.22 4.30
C ALA A 18 1.65 -29.35 5.20
N SER A 19 2.02 -28.17 4.74
CA SER A 19 2.82 -27.17 5.46
C SER A 19 1.99 -26.17 6.27
N TRP A 20 0.70 -26.43 6.51
CA TRP A 20 -0.11 -25.60 7.40
C TRP A 20 0.38 -25.69 8.85
N ASN A 21 0.63 -24.54 9.47
CA ASN A 21 1.08 -24.47 10.86
C ASN A 21 -0.02 -23.89 11.76
N TYR A 22 -0.41 -24.65 12.80
CA TYR A 22 -1.47 -24.30 13.75
C TYR A 22 -1.00 -23.44 14.95
N GLU A 23 0.29 -23.18 15.07
CA GLU A 23 0.86 -22.26 16.06
C GLU A 23 0.90 -20.83 15.51
N VAL A 24 1.35 -20.66 14.26
CA VAL A 24 1.49 -19.34 13.60
C VAL A 24 0.37 -19.01 12.61
N TRP A 25 -0.51 -19.96 12.30
CA TRP A 25 -1.73 -19.78 11.49
C TRP A 25 -1.52 -19.33 10.03
N TYR A 26 -0.45 -19.81 9.39
CA TYR A 26 -0.26 -19.68 7.94
C TYR A 26 0.44 -20.93 7.37
N ARG A 27 0.45 -21.05 6.03
CA ARG A 27 1.19 -22.12 5.31
C ARG A 27 2.69 -21.79 5.29
N GLN A 28 3.53 -22.60 5.93
CA GLN A 28 4.96 -22.33 6.08
C GLN A 28 5.69 -22.21 4.73
N ASP A 29 5.33 -23.05 3.75
CA ASP A 29 5.92 -22.98 2.40
C ASP A 29 5.64 -21.64 1.70
N SER A 30 4.64 -20.86 2.14
CA SER A 30 4.41 -19.52 1.59
C SER A 30 5.59 -18.58 1.79
N LEU A 31 6.44 -18.80 2.80
CA LEU A 31 7.62 -17.96 3.00
C LEU A 31 8.62 -18.12 1.84
N ALA A 32 8.93 -19.38 1.49
CA ALA A 32 9.77 -19.68 0.35
C ALA A 32 9.11 -19.16 -0.94
N ASP A 33 7.80 -19.39 -1.13
CA ASP A 33 7.11 -18.93 -2.34
C ASP A 33 7.16 -17.40 -2.49
N ILE A 34 7.03 -16.65 -1.40
CA ILE A 34 7.14 -15.18 -1.39
C ILE A 34 8.59 -14.73 -1.63
N GLU A 35 9.57 -15.41 -1.05
CA GLU A 35 10.99 -15.12 -1.24
C GLU A 35 11.42 -15.24 -2.72
N HIS A 36 10.81 -16.16 -3.47
CA HIS A 36 11.08 -16.34 -4.90
C HIS A 36 10.35 -15.33 -5.80
N LEU A 37 9.49 -14.46 -5.26
CA LEU A 37 8.88 -13.39 -6.04
C LEU A 37 9.93 -12.34 -6.41
N PRO A 38 9.87 -11.78 -7.63
CA PRO A 38 10.78 -10.70 -8.01
C PRO A 38 10.58 -9.49 -7.09
N LEU A 39 11.69 -8.89 -6.65
CA LEU A 39 11.66 -7.63 -5.92
C LEU A 39 11.20 -6.51 -6.85
N ILE A 40 9.99 -6.00 -6.60
CA ILE A 40 9.38 -4.87 -7.33
C ILE A 40 9.36 -3.58 -6.50
N HIS A 41 9.87 -3.64 -5.27
CA HIS A 41 9.97 -2.52 -4.35
C HIS A 41 11.43 -2.22 -4.06
N GLY A 42 11.81 -0.95 -4.10
CA GLY A 42 13.16 -0.47 -3.82
C GLY A 42 13.34 0.11 -2.42
N GLY A 43 12.25 0.47 -1.74
CA GLY A 43 12.30 1.23 -0.48
C GLY A 43 12.80 2.67 -0.65
N ASN A 44 12.66 3.49 0.39
CA ASN A 44 12.95 4.93 0.30
C ASN A 44 14.41 5.25 -0.08
N GLU A 45 15.36 4.47 0.43
CA GLU A 45 16.79 4.67 0.15
C GLU A 45 17.10 4.62 -1.35
N SER A 46 16.39 3.78 -2.11
CA SER A 46 16.55 3.67 -3.56
C SER A 46 16.11 4.93 -4.33
N CYS A 47 15.34 5.82 -3.69
CA CYS A 47 14.80 7.02 -4.31
C CYS A 47 15.74 8.24 -4.13
N VAL A 48 16.47 8.30 -3.01
CA VAL A 48 17.20 9.50 -2.56
C VAL A 48 18.31 9.92 -3.52
N GLU A 49 18.96 8.96 -4.19
CA GLU A 49 20.06 9.25 -5.13
C GLU A 49 19.64 10.20 -6.27
N CYS A 50 18.37 10.16 -6.69
CA CYS A 50 17.84 11.00 -7.77
C CYS A 50 16.74 11.98 -7.32
N HIS A 51 16.09 11.73 -6.17
CA HIS A 51 14.95 12.49 -5.64
C HIS A 51 15.24 13.02 -4.22
N GLU A 52 16.41 13.62 -4.05
CA GLU A 52 16.88 14.12 -2.76
C GLU A 52 15.96 15.24 -2.21
N GLU A 53 15.55 16.18 -3.06
CA GLU A 53 14.69 17.30 -2.64
C GLU A 53 13.32 16.83 -2.14
N GLU A 54 12.66 15.93 -2.89
CA GLU A 54 11.37 15.36 -2.48
C GLU A 54 11.49 14.51 -1.22
N TYR A 55 12.60 13.77 -1.07
CA TYR A 55 12.87 13.00 0.14
C TYR A 55 13.02 13.90 1.37
N HIS A 56 13.81 14.97 1.26
CA HIS A 56 13.99 15.91 2.38
C HIS A 56 12.69 16.64 2.73
N ALA A 57 11.89 17.04 1.74
CA ALA A 57 10.58 17.62 1.99
C ALA A 57 9.68 16.63 2.75
N ALA A 58 9.47 15.43 2.21
CA ALA A 58 8.58 14.43 2.82
C ALA A 58 9.04 14.03 4.23
N THR A 59 10.35 13.91 4.46
CA THR A 59 10.91 13.52 5.77
C THR A 59 10.96 14.65 6.80
N SER A 60 10.77 15.90 6.38
CA SER A 60 10.71 17.05 7.28
C SER A 60 9.34 17.22 7.96
N TYR A 61 8.29 16.59 7.43
CA TYR A 61 6.90 16.81 7.86
C TYR A 61 6.17 15.52 8.26
N GLU A 62 4.83 15.57 8.37
CA GLU A 62 4.01 14.48 8.94
C GLU A 62 4.07 13.17 8.14
N HIS A 63 4.42 13.21 6.85
CA HIS A 63 4.60 12.02 6.02
C HIS A 63 5.97 11.34 6.15
N LYS A 64 6.84 11.79 7.07
CA LYS A 64 8.22 11.30 7.24
C LYS A 64 8.39 9.80 7.48
N THR A 65 7.36 9.12 7.96
CA THR A 65 7.38 7.67 8.20
C THR A 65 6.81 6.86 7.05
N LEU A 66 6.31 7.51 5.99
CA LEU A 66 5.75 6.83 4.83
C LEU A 66 6.85 6.41 3.87
N ASN A 67 6.62 5.30 3.18
CA ASN A 67 7.45 4.92 2.05
C ASN A 67 6.97 5.63 0.77
N CYS A 68 7.89 6.08 -0.08
CA CYS A 68 7.58 6.72 -1.37
C CYS A 68 6.64 5.84 -2.20
N GLU A 69 6.88 4.53 -2.18
CA GLU A 69 6.11 3.52 -2.90
C GLU A 69 4.71 3.28 -2.32
N GLY A 70 4.42 3.76 -1.11
CA GLY A 70 3.08 3.76 -0.52
C GLY A 70 2.09 4.65 -1.29
N CYS A 71 2.59 5.75 -1.86
CA CYS A 71 1.82 6.65 -2.73
C CYS A 71 2.11 6.38 -4.21
N HIS A 72 3.38 6.18 -4.56
CA HIS A 72 3.81 6.09 -5.96
C HIS A 72 3.77 4.69 -6.58
N GLY A 73 3.50 3.66 -5.77
CA GLY A 73 3.51 2.25 -6.18
C GLY A 73 4.92 1.66 -6.30
N PRO A 74 5.02 0.37 -6.67
CA PRO A 74 6.30 -0.28 -6.97
C PRO A 74 6.90 0.33 -8.24
N LEU A 75 8.08 0.96 -8.12
CA LEU A 75 8.72 1.66 -9.23
C LEU A 75 10.04 1.02 -9.68
N THR A 76 10.32 -0.25 -9.36
CA THR A 76 11.60 -0.89 -9.74
C THR A 76 11.97 -0.72 -11.23
N PHE A 77 11.00 -0.64 -12.14
CA PHE A 77 11.26 -0.49 -13.57
C PHE A 77 11.24 0.97 -14.07
N HIS A 78 11.14 1.99 -13.22
CA HIS A 78 11.15 3.38 -13.68
C HIS A 78 12.55 3.85 -14.15
N VAL A 79 13.61 3.16 -13.70
CA VAL A 79 14.98 3.28 -14.19
C VAL A 79 15.45 1.92 -14.70
N ARG A 80 16.01 1.89 -15.92
CA ARG A 80 16.63 0.69 -16.50
C ARG A 80 17.90 1.09 -17.25
N ASP A 81 18.98 0.33 -17.06
CA ASP A 81 20.26 0.57 -17.73
C ASP A 81 20.78 2.01 -17.52
N GLY A 82 20.57 2.57 -16.32
CA GLY A 82 20.94 3.95 -15.95
C GLY A 82 20.06 5.03 -16.60
N LYS A 83 18.95 4.66 -17.25
CA LYS A 83 18.04 5.60 -17.92
C LYS A 83 16.67 5.58 -17.27
N LYS A 84 16.12 6.78 -17.06
CA LYS A 84 14.71 6.96 -16.73
C LYS A 84 13.84 6.53 -17.91
N ILE A 85 12.96 5.55 -17.69
CA ILE A 85 12.04 5.03 -18.71
C ILE A 85 10.57 5.21 -18.33
N ALA A 86 10.27 5.57 -17.07
CA ALA A 86 8.94 5.96 -16.63
C ALA A 86 9.01 7.03 -15.53
N ASN A 87 7.87 7.67 -15.26
CA ASN A 87 7.69 8.55 -14.10
C ASN A 87 7.05 7.77 -12.95
N ALA A 88 7.23 8.28 -11.73
CA ALA A 88 6.43 7.86 -10.60
C ALA A 88 4.93 8.05 -10.88
N THR A 89 4.11 7.07 -10.49
CA THR A 89 2.64 7.13 -10.59
C THR A 89 2.05 7.70 -9.30
N GLY A 90 0.73 7.82 -9.15
CA GLY A 90 0.14 8.13 -7.83
C GLY A 90 -0.37 9.55 -7.63
N LYS A 91 -1.14 10.07 -8.58
CA LYS A 91 -1.86 11.34 -8.43
C LYS A 91 -3.37 11.18 -8.23
N SER A 92 -3.88 9.96 -8.04
CA SER A 92 -5.33 9.83 -7.80
C SER A 92 -5.66 10.22 -6.37
N ASN A 93 -6.87 10.72 -6.15
CA ASN A 93 -7.32 11.09 -4.81
C ASN A 93 -7.42 9.83 -3.91
N TRP A 94 -7.54 8.66 -4.53
CA TRP A 94 -7.57 7.37 -3.84
C TRP A 94 -6.30 7.06 -3.05
N GLN A 95 -5.12 7.50 -3.50
CA GLN A 95 -3.89 7.31 -2.73
C GLN A 95 -3.97 7.99 -1.36
N CYS A 96 -4.51 9.21 -1.31
CA CYS A 96 -4.67 9.98 -0.07
C CYS A 96 -5.73 9.33 0.84
N LEU A 97 -6.86 8.91 0.26
CA LEU A 97 -7.99 8.35 0.99
C LEU A 97 -7.71 6.98 1.63
N ASN A 98 -6.65 6.27 1.23
CA ASN A 98 -6.21 5.05 1.91
C ASN A 98 -5.93 5.28 3.41
N CYS A 99 -5.45 6.47 3.76
CA CYS A 99 -5.17 6.87 5.14
C CYS A 99 -6.16 7.92 5.65
N HIS A 100 -6.47 8.91 4.81
CA HIS A 100 -7.25 10.08 5.20
C HIS A 100 -8.76 9.91 5.04
N GLU A 101 -9.29 8.76 4.62
CA GLU A 101 -10.74 8.52 4.75
C GLU A 101 -11.10 8.18 6.20
N GLU A 102 -12.20 8.75 6.70
CA GLU A 102 -12.73 8.42 8.02
C GLU A 102 -13.05 6.92 8.12
N GLN A 103 -12.41 6.25 9.09
CA GLN A 103 -12.63 4.83 9.34
C GLN A 103 -12.65 4.56 10.84
N ILE A 104 -13.49 3.61 11.26
CA ILE A 104 -13.61 3.21 12.68
C ILE A 104 -12.30 2.71 13.30
N SER A 105 -11.37 2.26 12.46
CA SER A 105 -10.06 1.72 12.84
C SER A 105 -8.96 2.78 12.92
N ARG A 106 -9.23 4.04 12.53
CA ARG A 106 -8.24 5.12 12.51
C ARG A 106 -8.31 5.94 13.80
N PRO A 107 -7.16 6.39 14.33
CA PRO A 107 -7.14 7.29 15.49
C PRO A 107 -7.93 8.58 15.22
N LYS A 108 -8.65 9.09 16.23
CA LYS A 108 -9.49 10.30 16.08
C LYS A 108 -8.68 11.57 15.83
N ASP A 109 -7.43 11.58 16.24
CA ASP A 109 -6.46 12.66 16.06
C ASP A 109 -5.71 12.58 14.72
N HIS A 110 -5.87 11.49 13.95
CA HIS A 110 -5.38 11.43 12.59
C HIS A 110 -6.27 12.29 11.66
N PRO A 111 -5.71 13.19 10.83
CA PRO A 111 -6.47 13.97 9.88
C PRO A 111 -7.28 13.06 8.95
N GLN A 112 -8.61 13.21 8.99
CA GLN A 112 -9.54 12.39 8.21
C GLN A 112 -10.57 13.27 7.52
N PHE A 113 -10.89 12.95 6.28
CA PHE A 113 -12.03 13.43 5.56
C PHE A 113 -13.25 12.56 5.87
N PRO A 114 -14.45 13.15 6.00
CA PRO A 114 -15.66 12.40 6.28
C PRO A 114 -15.86 11.21 5.34
N GLY A 115 -16.37 10.10 5.87
CA GLY A 115 -16.51 8.83 5.12
C GLY A 115 -17.47 8.86 3.92
N ASP A 116 -18.05 10.01 3.58
CA ASP A 116 -18.91 10.23 2.43
C ASP A 116 -18.22 10.93 1.26
N VAL A 117 -16.91 11.21 1.32
CA VAL A 117 -16.12 11.73 0.18
C VAL A 117 -16.33 10.87 -1.07
N ARG A 118 -16.47 9.54 -0.92
CA ARG A 118 -16.77 8.64 -2.05
C ARG A 118 -18.09 8.93 -2.75
N ARG A 119 -19.05 9.59 -2.10
CA ARG A 119 -20.35 9.99 -2.68
C ARG A 119 -20.27 11.30 -3.46
N HIS A 120 -19.15 12.00 -3.38
CA HIS A 120 -18.96 13.27 -4.05
C HIS A 120 -18.10 13.04 -5.30
N GLU A 121 -18.72 12.51 -6.36
CA GLU A 121 -18.04 12.15 -7.62
C GLU A 121 -17.30 13.35 -8.24
N ASP A 122 -17.78 14.56 -8.03
CA ASP A 122 -17.13 15.81 -8.48
C ASP A 122 -15.73 16.04 -7.86
N PHE A 123 -15.48 15.50 -6.66
CA PHE A 123 -14.17 15.54 -6.00
C PHE A 123 -13.25 14.39 -6.43
N LEU A 124 -13.79 13.39 -7.13
CA LEU A 124 -13.05 12.22 -7.62
C LEU A 124 -12.45 12.41 -9.02
N GLU A 125 -12.53 13.62 -9.60
CA GLU A 125 -11.63 13.97 -10.70
C GLU A 125 -10.19 13.72 -10.25
N ASP A 126 -9.46 12.89 -11.00
CA ASP A 126 -8.10 12.50 -10.66
C ASP A 126 -7.24 13.74 -10.32
N SER A 127 -6.56 13.70 -9.18
CA SER A 127 -5.60 14.71 -8.73
C SER A 127 -6.18 16.02 -8.17
N SER A 128 -7.43 16.04 -7.68
CA SER A 128 -8.04 17.25 -7.10
C SER A 128 -7.31 17.76 -5.85
N CYS A 129 -6.89 16.86 -4.95
CA CYS A 129 -6.19 17.23 -3.70
C CYS A 129 -4.85 17.92 -3.98
N VAL A 130 -4.09 17.38 -4.93
CA VAL A 130 -2.74 17.84 -5.25
C VAL A 130 -2.69 19.11 -6.11
N ARG A 131 -3.86 19.67 -6.47
CA ARG A 131 -3.93 21.02 -7.08
C ARG A 131 -3.57 22.11 -6.08
N CYS A 132 -3.83 21.85 -4.80
CA CYS A 132 -3.62 22.82 -3.72
C CYS A 132 -2.63 22.32 -2.67
N HIS A 133 -2.60 21.02 -2.38
CA HIS A 133 -1.73 20.44 -1.34
C HIS A 133 -0.51 19.75 -1.97
N ASP A 134 0.65 19.94 -1.35
CA ASP A 134 1.86 19.18 -1.69
C ASP A 134 1.92 17.89 -0.85
N PRO A 135 1.88 16.69 -1.45
CA PRO A 135 2.02 15.45 -0.69
C PRO A 135 3.37 15.29 0.03
N HIS A 136 4.41 15.97 -0.44
CA HIS A 136 5.73 16.00 0.21
C HIS A 136 5.83 17.09 1.28
N ASP A 137 4.89 18.04 1.31
CA ASP A 137 4.75 19.03 2.38
C ASP A 137 3.28 19.10 2.82
N PRO A 138 2.81 18.19 3.69
CA PRO A 138 1.43 18.20 4.17
C PRO A 138 1.11 19.40 5.08
N SER A 139 2.03 20.33 5.30
CA SER A 139 1.78 21.54 6.09
C SER A 139 1.16 22.69 5.28
N VAL A 140 1.18 22.59 3.94
CA VAL A 140 0.63 23.62 3.01
C VAL A 140 -0.81 23.36 2.56
#